data_AF-A0A7G1IHW8-F1
#
_entry.id   AF-A0A7G1IHW8-F1
#
_cell.length_a   1.000
_cell.length_b   1.000
_cell.length_c   1.000
_cell.angle_alpha   90.00
_cell.angle_beta   90.00
_cell.angle_gamma   90.00
#
_symmetry.space_group_name_H-M   'P 1'
#
loop_
_entity.id
_entity.type
_entity.pdbx_description
1 polymer ?
#
loop_
_entity_poly.entity_id
_entity_poly.type
_entity_poly.pdbx_seq_one_letter_code
_entity_poly.pdbx_strand_id
1 'polypeptide(L)'
;MTLSGDTATEGTVLIKMADIDGETWSEVPGPQPHAETDEQLTARFERDAIPLLDQLYGGALRMTRNPADAEDLLQETMVKAYAGFRSFREGTNLKAWLYRILTNTYINSYRKKQRQPAEYPTEAITDWQLAANAEHSSSGLRSAEVEALEALPDSEIKEALQALPEEFRMAVYYADVEGFPTRRSPRSWIPRSGR
;
A
#
# COMPACT_ATOMS: atom_id res chain seq x y z
N MET A 1 -11.91 -25.67 -52.86
CA MET A 1 -12.47 -25.04 -54.06
C MET A 1 -13.01 -23.68 -53.60
N THR A 2 -12.23 -22.57 -53.58
CA THR A 2 -11.86 -21.67 -54.70
C THR A 2 -13.12 -21.15 -55.41
N LEU A 3 -13.46 -19.87 -55.61
CA LEU A 3 -12.79 -18.55 -55.74
C LEU A 3 -13.89 -17.46 -55.49
N SER A 4 -13.64 -16.24 -54.97
CA SER A 4 -12.91 -15.07 -55.51
C SER A 4 -13.59 -14.35 -56.70
N GLY A 5 -13.58 -13.00 -56.64
CA GLY A 5 -14.00 -12.04 -57.68
C GLY A 5 -15.08 -11.07 -57.14
N ASP A 6 -14.78 -9.93 -56.52
CA ASP A 6 -14.13 -8.69 -57.02
C ASP A 6 -14.93 -7.97 -58.11
N THR A 7 -15.46 -6.78 -57.75
CA THR A 7 -15.78 -5.68 -58.68
C THR A 7 -15.62 -4.34 -57.94
N ALA A 8 -14.43 -3.74 -58.05
CA ALA A 8 -14.29 -2.28 -58.02
C ALA A 8 -15.01 -1.66 -59.24
N THR A 9 -15.46 -0.40 -59.14
CA THR A 9 -15.21 0.70 -60.11
C THR A 9 -16.03 1.95 -59.75
N GLU A 10 -15.28 2.98 -59.32
CA GLU A 10 -15.36 4.42 -59.67
C GLU A 10 -16.71 5.17 -59.64
N GLY A 11 -16.77 6.15 -58.74
CA GLY A 11 -17.69 7.28 -58.80
C GLY A 11 -16.93 8.60 -58.73
N THR A 12 -16.31 9.01 -59.83
CA THR A 12 -15.78 10.36 -60.02
C THR A 12 -16.93 11.26 -60.44
N VAL A 13 -17.35 12.19 -59.57
CA VAL A 13 -18.17 13.33 -59.97
C VAL A 13 -17.38 14.61 -59.72
N LEU A 14 -16.76 15.09 -60.79
CA LEU A 14 -16.26 16.45 -60.93
C LEU A 14 -17.45 17.42 -60.94
N ILE A 15 -17.59 18.22 -59.88
CA ILE A 15 -18.44 19.42 -59.91
C ILE A 15 -17.54 20.63 -60.18
N LYS A 16 -17.86 21.31 -61.27
CA LYS A 16 -17.16 22.44 -61.85
C LYS A 16 -17.52 23.75 -61.11
N MET A 17 -16.51 24.61 -60.97
CA MET A 17 -16.56 25.98 -60.42
C MET A 17 -17.50 26.93 -61.18
N ALA A 18 -18.07 27.89 -60.41
CA ALA A 18 -18.53 29.26 -60.72
C ALA A 18 -19.70 29.59 -59.74
N ASP A 19 -19.81 30.65 -58.95
CA ASP A 19 -19.16 31.95 -58.80
C ASP A 19 -19.40 32.46 -57.36
N ILE A 20 -18.39 33.13 -56.80
CA ILE A 20 -18.40 34.41 -56.06
C ILE A 20 -19.76 34.86 -55.45
N ASP A 21 -19.82 34.86 -54.10
CA ASP A 21 -20.40 35.86 -53.17
C ASP A 21 -21.05 35.22 -51.94
N GLY A 22 -20.67 35.67 -50.74
CA GLY A 22 -21.44 35.46 -49.50
C GLY A 22 -20.66 34.87 -48.34
N GLU A 23 -20.60 35.64 -47.25
CA GLU A 23 -20.14 35.32 -45.90
C GLU A 23 -19.68 33.87 -45.62
N THR A 24 -18.36 33.69 -45.46
CA THR A 24 -17.85 32.65 -44.56
C THR A 24 -18.27 33.02 -43.14
N TRP A 25 -19.40 32.48 -42.71
CA TRP A 25 -19.73 32.32 -41.31
C TRP A 25 -18.59 31.51 -40.68
N SER A 26 -17.62 32.21 -40.09
CA SER A 26 -16.70 31.58 -39.15
C SER A 26 -17.55 31.08 -38.00
N GLU A 27 -17.74 29.77 -37.98
CA GLU A 27 -18.44 29.02 -36.96
C GLU A 27 -17.89 29.43 -35.59
N VAL A 28 -18.65 30.29 -34.91
CA VAL A 28 -18.40 30.62 -33.51
C VAL A 28 -18.62 29.32 -32.76
N PRO A 29 -17.60 28.76 -32.07
CA PRO A 29 -17.85 27.63 -31.21
C PRO A 29 -18.83 28.13 -30.15
N GLY A 30 -20.06 27.63 -30.19
CA GLY A 30 -21.09 27.93 -29.21
C GLY A 30 -20.53 27.71 -27.81
N PRO A 31 -21.00 28.46 -26.80
CA PRO A 31 -20.48 28.34 -25.44
C PRO A 31 -20.65 26.89 -24.98
N GLN A 32 -19.54 26.15 -24.94
CA GLN A 32 -19.46 24.87 -24.26
C GLN A 32 -20.02 25.09 -22.84
N PRO A 33 -20.89 24.21 -22.31
CA PRO A 33 -21.33 24.33 -20.94
C PRO A 33 -20.06 24.34 -20.09
N HIS A 34 -19.80 25.49 -19.48
CA HIS A 34 -18.55 25.82 -18.83
C HIS A 34 -18.37 24.82 -17.69
N ALA A 35 -17.54 23.80 -17.93
CA ALA A 35 -17.06 22.94 -16.88
C ALA A 35 -16.44 23.87 -15.83
N GLU A 36 -17.02 23.88 -14.64
CA GLU A 36 -16.56 24.68 -13.51
C GLU A 36 -15.05 24.49 -13.36
N THR A 37 -14.30 25.60 -13.33
CA THR A 37 -12.86 25.55 -13.11
C THR A 37 -12.56 25.01 -11.71
N ASP A 38 -11.37 24.46 -11.49
CA ASP A 38 -11.04 23.88 -10.17
C ASP A 38 -11.13 24.93 -9.06
N GLU A 39 -10.67 26.16 -9.34
CA GLU A 39 -10.76 27.29 -8.40
C GLU A 39 -12.20 27.65 -8.03
N GLN A 40 -13.11 27.66 -9.01
CA GLN A 40 -14.54 27.91 -8.77
C GLN A 40 -15.16 26.79 -7.92
N LEU A 41 -14.78 25.54 -8.20
CA LEU A 41 -15.25 24.38 -7.46
C LEU A 41 -14.75 24.37 -6.02
N THR A 42 -13.49 24.75 -5.78
CA THR A 42 -12.94 24.95 -4.44
C THR A 42 -13.69 26.04 -3.70
N ALA A 43 -13.89 27.21 -4.32
CA ALA A 43 -14.62 28.32 -3.70
C ALA A 43 -16.07 27.93 -3.33
N ARG A 44 -16.74 27.16 -4.20
CA ARG A 44 -18.07 26.61 -3.92
C ARG A 44 -18.04 25.64 -2.74
N PHE A 45 -17.06 24.73 -2.71
CA PHE A 45 -16.89 23.77 -1.63
C PHE A 45 -16.69 24.48 -0.29
N GLU A 46 -15.80 25.45 -0.25
CA GLU A 46 -15.52 26.22 0.97
C GLU A 46 -16.77 26.94 1.49
N ARG A 47 -17.47 27.66 0.60
CA ARG A 47 -18.71 28.39 0.94
C ARG A 47 -19.76 27.48 1.58
N ASP A 48 -19.96 26.28 1.02
CA ASP A 48 -21.07 25.42 1.42
C ASP A 48 -20.69 24.41 2.51
N ALA A 49 -19.44 23.94 2.54
CA ALA A 49 -18.98 22.90 3.46
C ALA A 49 -18.39 23.44 4.76
N ILE A 50 -17.69 24.59 4.76
CA ILE A 50 -17.09 25.17 5.98
C ILE A 50 -18.14 25.42 7.08
N PRO A 51 -19.34 25.99 6.80
CA PRO A 51 -20.36 26.20 7.83
C PRO A 51 -20.88 24.91 8.47
N LEU A 52 -20.67 23.75 7.82
CA LEU A 52 -21.11 22.45 8.30
C LEU A 52 -20.03 21.73 9.12
N LEU A 53 -18.78 22.23 9.15
CA LEU A 53 -17.66 21.60 9.84
C LEU A 53 -17.94 21.37 11.32
N ASP A 54 -18.40 22.38 12.06
CA ASP A 54 -18.68 22.26 13.49
C ASP A 54 -19.75 21.18 13.79
N GLN A 55 -20.76 21.07 12.92
CA GLN A 55 -21.80 20.06 13.06
C GLN A 55 -21.28 18.65 12.76
N LEU A 56 -20.44 18.51 11.73
CA LEU A 56 -19.78 17.26 11.38
C LEU A 56 -18.81 16.84 12.49
N TYR A 57 -18.05 17.78 13.06
CA TYR A 57 -17.18 17.54 14.21
C TYR A 57 -17.96 17.03 15.41
N GLY A 58 -19.07 17.68 15.79
CA GLY A 58 -19.94 17.19 16.87
C GLY A 58 -20.50 15.78 16.59
N GLY A 59 -20.79 15.48 15.31
CA GLY A 59 -21.16 14.15 14.86
C GLY A 59 -20.03 13.12 15.04
N ALA A 60 -18.83 13.45 14.58
CA ALA A 60 -17.63 12.64 14.69
C ALA A 60 -17.29 12.35 16.17
N LEU A 61 -17.33 13.38 17.03
CA LEU A 61 -17.06 13.27 18.45
C LEU A 61 -18.01 12.30 19.16
N ARG A 62 -19.30 12.31 18.77
CA ARG A 62 -20.28 11.35 19.31
C ARG A 62 -19.99 9.91 18.87
N MET A 63 -19.35 9.71 17.71
CA MET A 63 -19.00 8.40 17.18
C MET A 63 -17.68 7.86 17.77
N THR A 64 -16.64 8.69 17.86
CA THR A 64 -15.30 8.29 18.31
C THR A 64 -15.11 8.37 19.82
N ARG A 65 -15.83 9.28 20.50
CA ARG A 65 -15.66 9.61 21.93
C ARG A 65 -14.26 10.08 22.33
N ASN A 66 -13.43 10.43 21.36
CA ASN A 66 -12.07 10.95 21.53
C ASN A 66 -11.91 12.16 20.59
N PRO A 67 -11.53 13.35 21.11
CA PRO A 67 -11.32 14.55 20.29
C PRO A 67 -10.30 14.34 19.15
N ALA A 68 -9.15 13.73 19.43
CA ALA A 68 -8.12 13.51 18.42
C ALA A 68 -8.61 12.60 17.28
N ASP A 69 -9.23 11.46 17.63
CA ASP A 69 -9.81 10.56 16.63
C ASP A 69 -10.97 11.24 15.85
N ALA A 70 -11.70 12.17 16.47
CA ALA A 70 -12.77 12.91 15.82
C ALA A 70 -12.23 13.92 14.80
N GLU A 71 -11.13 14.61 15.12
CA GLU A 71 -10.43 15.52 14.21
C GLU A 71 -9.89 14.76 13.00
N ASP A 72 -9.22 13.63 13.23
CA ASP A 72 -8.70 12.77 12.15
C ASP A 72 -9.82 12.28 11.23
N LEU A 73 -10.92 11.78 11.81
CA LEU A 73 -12.08 11.33 11.06
C LEU A 73 -12.71 12.46 10.24
N LEU A 74 -12.79 13.67 10.80
CA LEU A 74 -13.31 14.84 10.09
C LEU A 74 -12.40 15.23 8.92
N GLN A 75 -11.09 15.30 9.13
CA GLN A 75 -10.12 15.62 8.09
C GLN A 75 -10.20 14.61 6.93
N GLU A 76 -10.19 13.31 7.24
CA GLU A 76 -10.28 12.28 6.20
C GLU A 76 -11.62 12.35 5.44
N THR A 77 -12.70 12.72 6.13
CA THR A 77 -14.01 12.97 5.52
C THR A 77 -13.96 14.16 4.56
N MET A 78 -13.30 15.26 4.94
CA MET A 78 -13.18 16.46 4.10
C MET A 78 -12.33 16.18 2.85
N VAL A 79 -11.23 15.43 2.98
CA VAL A 79 -10.41 15.00 1.83
C VAL A 79 -11.24 14.19 0.83
N LYS A 80 -12.02 13.21 1.32
CA LYS A 80 -12.91 12.39 0.47
C LYS A 80 -14.05 13.19 -0.13
N ALA A 81 -14.61 14.12 0.64
CA ALA A 81 -15.68 15.00 0.18
C ALA A 81 -15.17 15.91 -0.95
N TYR A 82 -14.01 16.54 -0.78
CA TYR A 82 -13.40 17.39 -1.81
C TYR A 82 -13.12 16.60 -3.09
N ALA A 83 -12.51 15.41 -2.97
CA ALA A 83 -12.24 14.54 -4.12
C ALA A 83 -13.52 14.11 -4.87
N GLY A 84 -14.63 13.94 -4.15
CA GLY A 84 -15.94 13.57 -4.73
C GLY A 84 -16.82 14.76 -5.12
N PHE A 85 -16.43 16.00 -4.80
CA PHE A 85 -17.32 17.15 -4.86
C PHE A 85 -17.77 17.52 -6.27
N ARG A 86 -16.94 17.23 -7.29
CA ARG A 86 -17.33 17.41 -8.70
C ARG A 86 -18.55 16.59 -9.11
N SER A 87 -18.78 15.45 -8.46
CA SER A 87 -19.91 14.56 -8.73
C SER A 87 -21.17 14.94 -7.95
N PHE A 88 -21.05 15.83 -6.96
CA PHE A 88 -22.16 16.29 -6.15
C PHE A 88 -23.05 17.22 -6.97
N ARG A 89 -24.36 16.98 -6.93
CA ARG A 89 -25.35 17.83 -7.61
C ARG A 89 -25.83 18.93 -6.67
N GLU A 90 -25.66 20.17 -7.11
CA GLU A 90 -26.21 21.35 -6.43
C GLU A 90 -27.73 21.24 -6.24
N GLY A 91 -28.24 21.78 -5.15
CA GLY A 91 -29.66 21.71 -4.76
C GLY A 91 -30.05 20.42 -4.02
N THR A 92 -29.16 19.43 -3.91
CA THR A 92 -29.37 18.27 -3.03
C THR A 92 -28.88 18.56 -1.60
N ASN A 93 -29.25 17.72 -0.64
CA ASN A 93 -28.89 17.93 0.77
C ASN A 93 -27.40 17.61 1.01
N LEU A 94 -26.55 18.64 0.89
CA LEU A 94 -25.11 18.55 1.12
C LEU A 94 -24.78 17.97 2.51
N LYS A 95 -25.51 18.41 3.55
CA LYS A 95 -25.32 17.92 4.91
C LYS A 95 -25.51 16.40 4.99
N ALA A 96 -26.59 15.86 4.43
CA ALA A 96 -26.84 14.42 4.41
C ALA A 96 -25.75 13.66 3.64
N TRP A 97 -25.27 14.23 2.53
CA TRP A 97 -24.18 13.65 1.75
C TRP A 97 -22.86 13.62 2.53
N LEU A 98 -22.49 14.71 3.22
CA LEU A 98 -21.29 14.75 4.07
C LEU A 98 -21.39 13.77 5.25
N TYR A 99 -22.54 13.67 5.93
CA TYR A 99 -22.75 12.67 6.99
C TYR A 99 -22.65 11.23 6.49
N ARG A 100 -23.05 10.96 5.24
CA ARG A 100 -22.88 9.65 4.60
C ARG A 100 -21.39 9.32 4.43
N ILE A 101 -20.59 10.27 3.95
CA ILE A 101 -19.14 10.10 3.80
C ILE A 101 -18.49 9.91 5.17
N LEU A 102 -18.86 10.72 6.16
CA LEU A 102 -18.38 10.62 7.54
C LEU A 102 -18.63 9.22 8.11
N THR A 103 -19.87 8.74 8.01
CA THR A 103 -20.28 7.44 8.54
C THR A 103 -19.55 6.30 7.83
N ASN A 104 -19.44 6.35 6.50
CA ASN A 104 -18.71 5.34 5.73
C ASN A 104 -17.22 5.31 6.09
N THR A 105 -16.61 6.49 6.27
CA THR A 105 -15.20 6.60 6.69
C THR A 105 -15.00 6.00 8.07
N TYR A 106 -15.85 6.34 9.03
CA TYR A 106 -15.81 5.74 10.37
C TYR A 106 -15.93 4.22 10.34
N ILE A 107 -16.90 3.67 9.60
CA ILE A 107 -17.10 2.21 9.51
C ILE A 107 -15.85 1.52 8.90
N ASN A 108 -15.25 2.13 7.88
CA ASN A 108 -14.05 1.57 7.25
C ASN A 108 -12.85 1.60 8.20
N SER A 109 -12.63 2.72 8.89
CA SER A 109 -11.55 2.85 9.88
C SER A 109 -11.76 1.90 11.06
N TYR A 110 -13.00 1.74 11.55
CA TYR A 110 -13.35 0.79 12.59
C TYR A 110 -13.06 -0.66 12.17
N ARG A 111 -13.46 -1.06 10.95
CA ARG A 111 -13.16 -2.40 10.39
C ARG A 111 -11.67 -2.64 10.21
N LYS A 112 -10.91 -1.61 9.82
CA LYS A 112 -9.44 -1.69 9.71
C LYS A 112 -8.82 -1.92 11.08
N LYS A 113 -9.23 -1.16 12.10
CA LYS A 113 -8.76 -1.28 13.48
C LYS A 113 -9.06 -2.66 14.08
N GLN A 114 -10.23 -3.25 13.78
CA GLN A 114 -10.54 -4.63 14.22
C GLN A 114 -9.66 -5.72 13.59
N ARG A 115 -9.05 -5.47 12.43
CA ARG A 115 -8.16 -6.42 11.75
C ARG A 115 -6.70 -6.26 12.16
N GLN A 116 -6.37 -5.19 12.86
CA GLN A 116 -5.04 -4.93 13.39
C GLN A 116 -4.92 -5.51 14.81
N PRO A 117 -3.72 -5.93 15.24
CA PRO A 117 -3.48 -6.26 16.63
C PRO A 117 -3.93 -5.11 17.53
N ALA A 118 -4.60 -5.43 18.63
CA ALA A 118 -5.03 -4.43 19.59
C ALA A 118 -3.80 -3.90 20.35
N GLU A 119 -3.43 -2.66 20.08
CA GLU A 119 -2.35 -1.96 20.75
C GLU A 119 -2.92 -1.09 21.88
N TYR A 120 -2.34 -1.23 23.07
CA TYR A 120 -2.68 -0.43 24.24
C TYR A 120 -1.43 0.35 24.65
N PRO A 121 -1.41 1.68 24.50
CA PRO A 121 -0.27 2.47 24.91
C PRO A 121 -0.12 2.40 26.43
N THR A 122 1.07 2.05 26.89
CA THR A 122 1.49 2.13 28.29
C THR A 122 2.73 3.02 28.39
N GLU A 123 2.93 3.70 29.52
CA GLU A 123 4.09 4.59 29.71
C GLU A 123 5.42 3.82 29.62
N ALA A 124 5.42 2.59 30.12
CA ALA A 124 6.53 1.66 29.99
C ALA A 124 5.97 0.22 29.87
N ILE A 125 6.79 -0.66 29.30
CA ILE A 125 6.58 -2.11 29.36
C ILE A 125 7.20 -2.59 30.68
N THR A 126 6.42 -3.28 31.49
CA THR A 126 6.91 -3.84 32.77
C THR A 126 7.77 -5.07 32.55
N ASP A 127 8.68 -5.36 33.48
CA ASP A 127 9.53 -6.56 33.44
C ASP A 127 8.69 -7.85 33.36
N TRP A 128 7.53 -7.88 34.04
CA TRP A 128 6.59 -9.00 33.97
C TRP A 128 6.00 -9.19 32.57
N GLN A 129 5.59 -8.10 31.91
CA GLN A 129 5.09 -8.16 30.53
C GLN A 129 6.19 -8.62 29.56
N LEU A 130 7.44 -8.19 29.79
CA LEU A 130 8.58 -8.62 28.99
C LEU A 130 8.87 -10.11 29.16
N ALA A 131 8.87 -10.60 30.40
CA ALA A 131 9.05 -12.01 30.71
C ALA A 131 7.94 -12.88 30.11
N ALA A 132 6.68 -12.48 30.28
CA ALA A 132 5.52 -13.20 29.71
C ALA A 132 5.57 -13.26 28.18
N ASN A 133 5.99 -12.19 27.51
CA ASN A 133 6.16 -12.21 26.05
C ASN A 133 7.34 -13.12 25.61
N ALA A 134 8.40 -13.15 26.41
CA ALA A 134 9.57 -13.96 26.13
C ALA A 134 9.32 -15.47 26.23
N GLU A 135 8.37 -15.92 27.05
CA GLU A 135 7.92 -17.33 27.09
C GLU A 135 7.35 -17.81 25.75
N HIS A 136 6.90 -16.89 24.89
CA HIS A 136 6.38 -17.18 23.56
C HIS A 136 7.34 -16.79 22.43
N SER A 137 8.55 -16.30 22.76
CA SER A 137 9.60 -15.96 21.80
C SER A 137 10.52 -17.17 21.55
N SER A 138 11.02 -17.32 20.33
CA SER A 138 11.94 -18.41 19.96
C SER A 138 13.29 -18.35 20.69
N SER A 139 13.71 -17.17 21.14
CA SER A 139 14.98 -16.95 21.83
C SER A 139 14.82 -16.63 23.33
N GLY A 140 13.61 -16.26 23.76
CA GLY A 140 13.33 -15.87 25.14
C GLY A 140 14.15 -14.66 25.63
N LEU A 141 14.21 -14.49 26.96
CA LEU A 141 15.16 -13.58 27.61
C LEU A 141 16.41 -14.36 27.96
N ARG A 142 17.54 -13.97 27.36
CA ARG A 142 18.83 -14.63 27.57
C ARG A 142 19.62 -13.88 28.64
N SER A 143 20.13 -14.64 29.61
CA SER A 143 21.05 -14.11 30.62
C SER A 143 22.46 -13.98 30.02
N ALA A 144 23.23 -13.00 30.50
CA ALA A 144 24.61 -12.81 30.10
C ALA A 144 25.47 -14.07 30.35
N GLU A 145 25.12 -14.89 31.35
CA GLU A 145 25.79 -16.16 31.61
C GLU A 145 25.56 -17.19 30.49
N VAL A 146 24.35 -17.25 29.93
CA VAL A 146 23.99 -18.19 28.86
C VAL A 146 24.68 -17.78 27.57
N GLU A 147 24.74 -16.49 27.29
CA GLU A 147 25.51 -15.96 26.15
C GLU A 147 27.01 -16.24 26.31
N ALA A 148 27.55 -16.05 27.51
CA ALA A 148 28.95 -16.37 27.78
C ALA A 148 29.24 -17.87 27.63
N LEU A 149 28.35 -18.75 28.09
CA LEU A 149 28.49 -20.20 27.94
C LEU A 149 28.41 -20.64 26.48
N GLU A 150 27.55 -20.05 25.65
CA GLU A 150 27.51 -20.34 24.21
C GLU A 150 28.74 -19.85 23.46
N ALA A 151 29.41 -18.80 23.93
CA ALA A 151 30.66 -18.33 23.34
C ALA A 151 31.85 -19.24 23.68
N LEU A 152 31.73 -20.11 24.68
CA LEU A 152 32.78 -21.05 25.02
C LEU A 152 32.77 -22.23 24.04
N PRO A 153 33.94 -22.70 23.57
CA PRO A 153 34.01 -23.87 22.73
C PRO A 153 33.54 -25.11 23.51
N ASP A 154 32.56 -25.81 22.96
CA ASP A 154 32.17 -27.12 23.47
C ASP A 154 33.35 -28.10 23.29
N SER A 155 33.94 -28.51 24.40
CA SER A 155 35.12 -29.38 24.40
C SER A 155 34.84 -30.73 23.76
N GLU A 156 33.63 -31.28 23.91
CA GLU A 156 33.27 -32.57 23.32
C GLU A 156 33.17 -32.46 21.80
N ILE A 157 32.51 -31.41 21.30
CA ILE A 157 32.41 -31.14 19.85
C ILE A 157 33.79 -30.83 19.26
N LYS A 158 34.59 -30.03 19.96
CA LYS A 158 35.95 -29.67 19.52
C LYS A 158 36.86 -30.89 19.43
N GLU A 159 36.88 -31.75 20.44
CA GLU A 159 37.68 -32.99 20.44
C GLU A 159 37.22 -33.96 19.34
N ALA A 160 35.90 -34.12 19.17
CA ALA A 160 35.34 -34.94 18.10
C ALA A 160 35.73 -34.43 16.71
N LEU A 161 35.63 -33.12 16.47
CA LEU A 161 36.09 -32.50 15.22
C LEU A 161 37.60 -32.68 15.02
N GLN A 162 38.40 -32.55 16.07
CA GLN A 162 39.87 -32.73 16.01
C GLN A 162 40.29 -34.17 15.71
N ALA A 163 39.51 -35.16 16.13
CA ALA A 163 39.75 -36.57 15.85
C ALA A 163 39.56 -36.94 14.36
N LEU A 164 38.79 -36.14 13.60
CA LEU A 164 38.68 -36.31 12.16
C LEU A 164 39.96 -35.85 11.45
N PRO A 165 40.36 -36.52 10.35
CA PRO A 165 41.39 -36.00 9.45
C PRO A 165 40.97 -34.62 8.89
N GLU A 166 41.97 -33.75 8.65
CA GLU A 166 41.76 -32.35 8.27
C GLU A 166 40.77 -32.16 7.11
N GLU A 167 40.89 -32.99 6.09
CA GLU A 167 40.06 -32.91 4.87
C GLU A 167 38.57 -33.15 5.16
N PHE A 168 38.25 -34.04 6.10
CA PHE A 168 36.87 -34.32 6.50
C PHE A 168 36.34 -33.25 7.47
N ARG A 169 37.19 -32.72 8.36
CA ARG A 169 36.82 -31.66 9.30
C ARG A 169 36.40 -30.38 8.56
N MET A 170 37.21 -29.95 7.59
CA MET A 170 36.91 -28.75 6.80
C MET A 170 35.64 -28.92 5.96
N ALA A 171 35.43 -30.10 5.36
CA ALA A 171 34.23 -30.38 4.58
C ALA A 171 32.94 -30.32 5.42
N VAL A 172 32.95 -30.91 6.63
CA VAL A 172 31.83 -30.88 7.57
C VAL A 172 31.57 -29.46 8.08
N TYR A 173 32.62 -28.73 8.45
CA TYR A 173 32.48 -27.34 8.91
C TYR A 173 31.80 -26.44 7.86
N TYR A 174 32.27 -26.50 6.61
CA TYR A 174 31.71 -25.68 5.53
C TYR A 174 30.29 -26.07 5.12
N ALA A 175 29.95 -27.37 5.19
CA ALA A 175 28.62 -27.84 4.83
C ALA A 175 27.59 -27.56 5.93
N ASP A 176 27.92 -27.86 7.20
CA ASP A 176 26.95 -27.93 8.29
C ASP A 176 26.94 -26.68 9.19
N VAL A 177 28.06 -25.96 9.32
CA VAL A 177 28.13 -24.74 10.15
C VAL A 177 27.96 -23.48 9.31
N GLU A 178 28.67 -23.36 8.19
CA GLU A 178 28.54 -22.20 7.29
C GLU A 178 27.39 -22.34 6.27
N GLY A 179 26.83 -23.54 6.13
CA GLY A 179 25.65 -23.79 5.28
C GLY A 179 25.93 -23.71 3.78
N PHE A 180 27.17 -23.94 3.33
CA PHE A 180 27.47 -23.89 1.91
C PHE A 180 26.77 -25.02 1.14
N PRO A 181 26.12 -24.72 -0.01
CA PRO A 181 25.44 -25.74 -0.79
C PRO A 181 26.46 -26.72 -1.40
N THR A 182 26.28 -28.01 -1.08
CA THR A 182 27.14 -29.14 -1.47
C THR A 182 27.37 -29.26 -2.98
N ARG A 183 26.47 -28.70 -3.80
CA ARG A 183 26.55 -28.70 -5.27
C ARG A 183 27.60 -27.73 -5.84
N ARG A 184 28.15 -26.82 -5.04
CA ARG A 184 29.28 -25.95 -5.42
C ARG A 184 30.60 -26.45 -4.82
N SER A 185 30.76 -27.75 -4.63
CA SER A 185 32.07 -28.33 -4.32
C SER A 185 32.94 -28.26 -5.59
N PRO A 186 34.06 -27.52 -5.61
CA PRO A 186 35.02 -27.62 -6.71
C PRO A 186 35.51 -29.06 -6.71
N ARG A 187 35.41 -29.73 -7.84
CA ARG A 187 35.85 -31.12 -8.13
C ARG A 187 37.36 -31.39 -7.84
N SER A 188 38.03 -30.49 -7.13
CA SER A 188 39.47 -30.43 -6.85
C SER A 188 39.86 -30.79 -5.41
N TRP A 189 38.93 -31.01 -4.48
CA TRP A 189 39.26 -31.15 -3.05
C TRP A 189 39.41 -32.59 -2.53
N ILE A 190 39.37 -33.60 -3.41
CA ILE A 190 39.76 -34.98 -3.05
C ILE A 190 40.90 -35.38 -3.99
N PRO A 191 42.15 -35.51 -3.52
CA PRO A 191 43.15 -36.21 -4.30
C PRO A 191 42.67 -37.66 -4.46
N ARG A 192 42.39 -38.07 -5.70
CA ARG A 192 42.24 -39.50 -6.02
C ARG A 192 43.57 -40.16 -5.68
N SER A 193 43.66 -40.79 -4.52
CA SER A 193 44.74 -41.73 -4.21
C SER A 193 44.69 -42.83 -5.26
N GLY A 194 45.60 -42.73 -6.22
CA GLY A 194 45.77 -43.71 -7.28
C GLY A 194 46.61 -44.87 -6.77
N ARG A 195 46.00 -46.06 -6.84
CA ARG A 195 46.54 -47.42 -6.72
C ARG A 195 46.95 -47.93 -5.34
#